data_AF-A0A2S2NUP9-F1
#
_entry.id   AF-A0A2S2NUP9-F1
#
_cell.length_a   1.000
_cell.length_b   1.000
_cell.length_c   1.000
_cell.angle_alpha   90.00
_cell.angle_beta   90.00
_cell.angle_gamma   90.00
#
_symmetry.space_group_name_H-M   'P 1'
#
loop_
_entity.id
_entity.type
_entity.pdbx_description
1 polymer ?
#
loop_
_entity_poly.entity_id
_entity_poly.type
_entity_poly.pdbx_seq_one_letter_code
_entity_poly.pdbx_strand_id
1 'polypeptide(L)'
;PHLLKSVRKNLKKYTFENANELYSWRDIEDFYKVDCNNKPRLASKLKKINLDLPPFSPMRVCLATQTLSNSVSAGILTLVSFNKLSAKAAYTAKFFKFFNDLFDVFNSIKLNELIVLKRPLTKNSLHWDFFKEALIFLSELKINNKRGNLPPCIVGWQENIICVQILFKEL
;
A
#
# COMPACT_ATOMS: atom_id res chain seq x y z
N PRO A 1 -6.04 -8.52 -6.41
CA PRO A 1 -5.21 -9.44 -5.58
C PRO A 1 -3.74 -9.59 -6.00
N HIS A 2 -3.46 -9.96 -7.26
CA HIS A 2 -2.09 -10.21 -7.74
C HIS A 2 -1.22 -8.95 -7.77
N LEU A 3 -1.79 -7.81 -8.14
CA LEU A 3 -1.07 -6.53 -8.20
C LEU A 3 -0.52 -6.12 -6.82
N LEU A 4 -1.33 -6.20 -5.75
CA LEU A 4 -0.88 -5.90 -4.38
C LEU A 4 0.28 -6.81 -3.92
N LYS A 5 0.20 -8.12 -4.23
CA LYS A 5 1.30 -9.06 -3.95
C LYS A 5 2.59 -8.65 -4.66
N SER A 6 2.46 -8.26 -5.92
CA SER A 6 3.59 -7.81 -6.74
C SER A 6 4.20 -6.51 -6.21
N VAL A 7 3.38 -5.54 -5.79
CA VAL A 7 3.85 -4.29 -5.15
C VAL A 7 4.71 -4.61 -3.95
N ARG A 8 4.21 -5.43 -3.00
CA ARG A 8 4.98 -5.86 -1.83
C ARG A 8 6.29 -6.56 -2.21
N LYS A 9 6.24 -7.46 -3.19
CA LYS A 9 7.43 -8.21 -3.65
C LYS A 9 8.49 -7.27 -4.23
N ASN A 10 8.08 -6.28 -5.02
CA ASN A 10 8.97 -5.28 -5.59
C ASN A 10 9.52 -4.35 -4.52
N LEU A 11 8.69 -3.92 -3.56
CA LEU A 11 9.12 -3.04 -2.47
C LEU A 11 10.19 -3.71 -1.60
N LYS A 12 10.05 -5.01 -1.32
CA LYS A 12 11.10 -5.76 -0.61
C LYS A 12 12.43 -5.77 -1.35
N LYS A 13 12.40 -5.77 -2.69
CA LYS A 13 13.60 -5.89 -3.52
C LYS A 13 14.22 -4.55 -3.88
N TYR A 14 13.42 -3.51 -3.98
CA TYR A 14 13.80 -2.20 -4.54
C TYR A 14 13.14 -1.07 -3.75
N THR A 15 13.79 0.09 -3.76
CA THR A 15 13.18 1.32 -3.23
C THR A 15 12.33 1.96 -4.32
N PHE A 16 11.10 2.35 -3.97
CA PHE A 16 10.27 3.18 -4.84
C PHE A 16 10.52 4.65 -4.52
N GLU A 17 10.24 5.51 -5.49
CA GLU A 17 10.46 6.95 -5.36
C GLU A 17 9.34 7.73 -6.05
N ASN A 18 8.88 8.82 -5.44
CA ASN A 18 8.05 9.83 -6.11
C ASN A 18 8.40 11.21 -5.52
N ALA A 19 8.62 12.22 -6.36
CA ALA A 19 8.89 13.61 -5.94
C ALA A 19 9.94 13.76 -4.82
N ASN A 20 11.04 12.98 -4.88
CA ASN A 20 12.11 12.86 -3.87
C ASN A 20 11.72 12.19 -2.54
N GLU A 21 10.50 11.70 -2.41
CA GLU A 21 10.09 10.81 -1.33
C GLU A 21 10.53 9.38 -1.66
N LEU A 22 11.25 8.74 -0.73
CA LEU A 22 11.72 7.36 -0.87
C LEU A 22 10.85 6.42 -0.05
N TYR A 23 10.38 5.35 -0.67
CA TYR A 23 9.58 4.30 -0.03
C TYR A 23 10.42 3.02 0.06
N SER A 24 10.84 2.68 1.29
CA SER A 24 11.81 1.60 1.52
C SER A 24 11.26 0.48 2.38
N TRP A 25 11.65 -0.76 2.06
CA TRP A 25 11.38 -1.91 2.92
C TRP A 25 12.08 -1.81 4.29
N ARG A 26 13.18 -1.06 4.38
CA ARG A 26 13.89 -0.87 5.66
C ARG A 26 13.01 -0.19 6.70
N ASP A 27 12.14 0.73 6.29
CA ASP A 27 11.26 1.45 7.22
C ASP A 27 10.28 0.51 7.92
N ILE A 28 9.75 -0.51 7.22
CA ILE A 28 8.86 -1.51 7.86
C ILE A 28 9.64 -2.51 8.72
N GLU A 29 10.88 -2.83 8.36
CA GLU A 29 11.76 -3.66 9.19
C GLU A 29 12.09 -2.96 10.51
N ASP A 30 12.44 -1.67 10.45
CA ASP A 30 12.74 -0.85 11.63
C ASP A 30 11.50 -0.63 12.49
N PHE A 31 10.35 -0.35 11.87
CA PHE A 31 9.07 -0.32 12.58
C PHE A 31 8.79 -1.62 13.32
N TYR A 32 8.96 -2.78 12.67
CA TYR A 32 8.69 -4.07 13.30
C TYR A 32 9.62 -4.36 14.47
N LYS A 33 10.92 -4.00 14.39
CA LYS A 33 11.87 -4.17 15.50
C LYS A 33 11.44 -3.44 16.78
N VAL A 34 10.81 -2.29 16.64
CA VAL A 34 10.28 -1.52 17.77
C VAL A 34 8.92 -2.08 18.19
N ASP A 35 7.98 -2.21 17.25
CA ASP A 35 6.61 -2.61 17.51
C ASP A 35 6.48 -4.03 18.08
N CYS A 36 7.36 -4.97 17.71
CA CYS A 36 7.26 -6.35 18.19
C CYS A 36 7.44 -6.47 19.71
N ASN A 37 8.07 -5.49 20.35
CA ASN A 37 8.31 -5.44 21.78
C ASN A 37 7.28 -4.58 22.53
N ASN A 38 6.46 -3.80 21.82
CA ASN A 38 5.44 -2.94 22.42
C ASN A 38 4.27 -3.75 22.96
N LYS A 39 3.74 -3.32 24.11
CA LYS A 39 2.54 -3.88 24.76
C LYS A 39 1.59 -2.72 25.11
N PRO A 40 0.47 -2.53 24.39
CA PRO A 40 0.03 -3.29 23.21
C PRO A 40 0.86 -2.98 21.95
N ARG A 41 0.81 -3.89 20.97
CA ARG A 41 1.39 -3.67 19.63
C ARG A 41 0.49 -2.76 18.79
N LEU A 42 1.09 -1.85 18.03
CA LEU A 42 0.41 -0.96 17.09
C LEU A 42 -0.08 -1.72 15.85
N ALA A 43 0.70 -2.69 15.36
CA ALA A 43 0.35 -3.52 14.20
C ALA A 43 0.44 -5.02 14.52
N SER A 44 -0.45 -5.51 15.40
CA SER A 44 -0.43 -6.89 15.90
C SER A 44 -0.46 -7.99 14.83
N LYS A 45 -1.04 -7.72 13.65
CA LYS A 45 -1.10 -8.65 12.51
C LYS A 45 0.20 -8.69 11.69
N LEU A 46 1.08 -7.69 11.83
CA LEU A 46 2.40 -7.71 11.21
C LEU A 46 3.30 -8.67 12.00
N LYS A 47 3.75 -9.74 11.36
CA LYS A 47 4.61 -10.77 11.95
C LYS A 47 5.88 -10.91 11.12
N LYS A 48 6.88 -11.60 11.68
CA LYS A 48 8.16 -11.88 11.00
C LYS A 48 7.98 -12.51 9.61
N ILE A 49 6.99 -13.39 9.42
CA ILE A 49 6.68 -13.99 8.11
C ILE A 49 6.27 -12.97 7.03
N ASN A 50 5.70 -11.82 7.41
CA ASN A 50 5.37 -10.73 6.49
C ASN A 50 6.64 -10.05 5.95
N LEU A 51 7.73 -10.08 6.72
CA LEU A 51 9.03 -9.47 6.38
C LEU A 51 9.95 -10.45 5.65
N ASP A 52 10.14 -11.65 6.19
CA ASP A 52 11.10 -12.65 5.70
C ASP A 52 10.73 -13.21 4.32
N LEU A 53 9.44 -13.22 3.99
CA LEU A 53 8.89 -13.79 2.76
C LEU A 53 9.44 -15.21 2.42
N PRO A 54 9.35 -16.20 3.34
CA PRO A 54 9.77 -17.58 3.06
C PRO A 54 8.99 -18.20 1.88
N PRO A 55 9.40 -19.35 1.32
CA PRO A 55 8.71 -20.00 0.21
C PRO A 55 7.18 -20.02 0.35
N PHE A 56 6.47 -19.86 -0.77
CA PHE A 56 5.00 -19.73 -0.87
C PHE A 56 4.38 -18.47 -0.24
N SER A 57 5.01 -17.85 0.76
CA SER A 57 4.50 -16.62 1.38
C SER A 57 4.43 -15.38 0.46
N PRO A 58 5.27 -15.22 -0.60
CA PRO A 58 5.08 -14.16 -1.59
C PRO A 58 3.72 -14.25 -2.30
N MET A 59 3.16 -15.46 -2.44
CA MET A 59 1.90 -15.70 -3.16
C MET A 59 0.66 -15.52 -2.30
N ARG A 60 0.81 -15.41 -0.97
CA ARG A 60 -0.31 -15.24 -0.03
C ARG A 60 -0.78 -13.79 -0.01
N VAL A 61 -1.99 -13.54 -0.52
CA VAL A 61 -2.57 -12.19 -0.55
C VAL A 61 -2.77 -11.63 0.86
N CYS A 62 -3.16 -12.47 1.82
CA CYS A 62 -3.37 -12.09 3.21
C CYS A 62 -2.11 -11.50 3.86
N LEU A 63 -0.92 -12.04 3.54
CA LEU A 63 0.33 -11.46 4.04
C LEU A 63 0.62 -10.11 3.37
N ALA A 64 0.27 -9.95 2.10
CA ALA A 64 0.42 -8.68 1.39
C ALA A 64 -0.49 -7.58 1.96
N THR A 65 -1.77 -7.88 2.16
CA THR A 65 -2.73 -6.93 2.75
C THR A 65 -2.38 -6.58 4.18
N GLN A 66 -1.87 -7.52 4.99
CA GLN A 66 -1.39 -7.23 6.34
C GLN A 66 -0.15 -6.31 6.35
N THR A 67 0.77 -6.50 5.41
CA THR A 67 1.99 -5.69 5.29
C THR A 67 1.66 -4.25 4.90
N LEU A 68 0.87 -4.08 3.83
CA LEU A 68 0.47 -2.80 3.28
C LEU A 68 -0.88 -2.35 3.86
N SER A 69 -1.04 -2.43 5.18
CA SER A 69 -2.31 -2.13 5.86
C SER A 69 -2.33 -0.74 6.49
N ASN A 70 -3.54 -0.21 6.70
CA ASN A 70 -3.75 1.02 7.46
C ASN A 70 -3.12 0.99 8.87
N SER A 71 -3.19 -0.15 9.59
CA SER A 71 -2.61 -0.25 10.94
C SER A 71 -1.07 -0.17 10.93
N VAL A 72 -0.41 -0.71 9.90
CA VAL A 72 1.04 -0.57 9.76
C VAL A 72 1.39 0.88 9.43
N SER A 73 0.65 1.52 8.52
CA SER A 73 0.82 2.95 8.22
C SER A 73 0.68 3.82 9.47
N ALA A 74 -0.43 3.69 10.21
CA ALA A 74 -0.67 4.43 11.44
C ALA A 74 0.40 4.14 12.51
N GLY A 75 0.83 2.88 12.62
CA GLY A 75 1.90 2.49 13.54
C GLY A 75 3.23 3.17 13.23
N ILE A 76 3.64 3.20 11.95
CA ILE A 76 4.86 3.89 11.51
C ILE A 76 4.75 5.39 11.83
N LEU A 77 3.65 6.04 11.47
CA LEU A 77 3.44 7.47 11.74
C LEU A 77 3.49 7.79 13.24
N THR A 78 2.93 6.92 14.07
CA THR A 78 2.97 7.04 15.54
C THR A 78 4.41 6.97 16.05
N LEU A 79 5.21 6.01 15.59
CA LEU A 79 6.60 5.92 16.02
C LEU A 79 7.47 7.05 15.46
N VAL A 80 7.13 7.59 14.29
CA VAL A 80 7.75 8.82 13.77
C VAL A 80 7.44 10.01 14.67
N SER A 81 6.18 10.21 15.08
CA SER A 81 5.81 11.35 15.94
C SER A 81 6.45 11.29 17.33
N PHE A 82 6.72 10.09 17.84
CA PHE A 82 7.49 9.88 19.07
C PHE A 82 9.01 9.87 18.88
N ASN A 83 9.51 10.23 17.69
CA ASN A 83 10.94 10.21 17.35
C ASN A 83 11.62 8.84 17.57
N LYS A 84 10.85 7.75 17.46
CA LYS A 84 11.35 6.37 17.54
C LYS A 84 11.71 5.78 16.17
N LEU A 85 11.28 6.43 15.09
CA LEU A 85 11.67 6.14 13.71
C LEU A 85 12.12 7.43 13.01
N SER A 86 12.89 7.28 11.94
CA SER A 86 13.25 8.39 11.05
C SER A 86 12.00 9.10 10.52
N ALA A 87 12.02 10.43 10.48
CA ALA A 87 10.93 11.22 9.88
C ALA A 87 10.62 10.80 8.43
N LYS A 88 11.63 10.31 7.68
CA LYS A 88 11.46 9.81 6.30
C LYS A 88 10.56 8.57 6.21
N ALA A 89 10.45 7.78 7.28
CA ALA A 89 9.56 6.61 7.31
C ALA A 89 8.07 6.99 7.15
N ALA A 90 7.71 8.26 7.40
CA ALA A 90 6.36 8.76 7.13
C ALA A 90 5.97 8.65 5.65
N TYR A 91 6.93 8.76 4.73
CA TYR A 91 6.69 8.58 3.30
C TYR A 91 6.27 7.14 3.00
N THR A 92 7.01 6.15 3.52
CA THR A 92 6.66 4.73 3.41
C THR A 92 5.31 4.43 4.07
N ALA A 93 4.98 5.07 5.19
CA ALA A 93 3.67 4.93 5.81
C ALA A 93 2.53 5.40 4.90
N LYS A 94 2.69 6.56 4.26
CA LYS A 94 1.71 7.09 3.27
C LYS A 94 1.59 6.17 2.07
N PHE A 95 2.70 5.64 1.57
CA PHE A 95 2.72 4.63 0.49
C PHE A 95 1.91 3.38 0.86
N PHE A 96 2.01 2.90 2.11
CA PHE A 96 1.22 1.73 2.56
C PHE A 96 -0.27 2.06 2.65
N LYS A 97 -0.62 3.24 3.15
CA LYS A 97 -2.01 3.70 3.20
C LYS A 97 -2.61 3.80 1.81
N PHE A 98 -1.86 4.37 0.86
CA PHE A 98 -2.28 4.48 -0.53
C PHE A 98 -2.63 3.11 -1.14
N PHE A 99 -1.75 2.11 -1.01
CA PHE A 99 -2.03 0.78 -1.54
C PHE A 99 -3.08 0.00 -0.74
N ASN A 100 -3.23 0.25 0.56
CA ASN A 100 -4.35 -0.25 1.35
C ASN A 100 -5.67 0.24 0.75
N ASP A 101 -5.77 1.56 0.57
CA ASP A 101 -6.98 2.22 0.10
C ASP A 101 -7.31 1.83 -1.34
N LEU A 102 -6.31 1.78 -2.21
CA LEU A 102 -6.49 1.31 -3.57
C LEU A 102 -7.02 -0.12 -3.61
N PHE A 103 -6.48 -1.01 -2.77
CA PHE A 103 -6.99 -2.38 -2.70
C PHE A 103 -8.43 -2.44 -2.14
N ASP A 104 -8.74 -1.59 -1.17
CA ASP A 104 -10.05 -1.47 -0.55
C ASP A 104 -11.13 -1.05 -1.56
N VAL A 105 -10.83 -0.09 -2.45
CA VAL A 105 -11.76 0.33 -3.53
C VAL A 105 -12.09 -0.83 -4.46
N PHE A 106 -11.08 -1.60 -4.88
CA PHE A 106 -11.28 -2.74 -5.79
C PHE A 106 -11.82 -4.00 -5.10
N ASN A 107 -12.01 -3.99 -3.78
CA ASN A 107 -12.44 -5.15 -3.00
C ASN A 107 -13.61 -4.80 -2.05
N SER A 108 -14.44 -3.84 -2.46
CA SER A 108 -15.67 -3.45 -1.76
C SER A 108 -16.74 -4.55 -1.86
N ILE A 109 -17.41 -4.85 -0.75
CA ILE A 109 -18.49 -5.87 -0.69
C ILE A 109 -19.73 -5.35 0.03
N LYS A 110 -19.55 -4.58 1.11
CA LYS A 110 -20.65 -4.17 2.00
C LYS A 110 -21.05 -2.72 1.76
N LEU A 111 -22.36 -2.46 1.64
CA LEU A 111 -22.90 -1.10 1.53
C LEU A 111 -22.62 -0.28 2.80
N ASN A 112 -22.88 -0.85 3.97
CA ASN A 112 -22.73 -0.18 5.28
C ASN A 112 -21.32 -0.38 5.86
N GLU A 113 -20.30 0.04 5.11
CA GLU A 113 -18.90 -0.04 5.56
C GLU A 113 -18.46 1.27 6.23
N LEU A 114 -17.65 1.18 7.29
CA LEU A 114 -17.17 2.36 8.01
C LEU A 114 -16.09 3.10 7.22
N ILE A 115 -15.25 2.34 6.52
CA ILE A 115 -14.21 2.89 5.64
C ILE A 115 -14.87 3.29 4.32
N VAL A 116 -14.90 4.59 4.02
CA VAL A 116 -15.59 5.12 2.83
C VAL A 116 -15.08 4.48 1.54
N LEU A 117 -13.76 4.34 1.39
CA LEU A 117 -13.13 3.74 0.20
C LEU A 117 -13.34 2.21 0.08
N LYS A 118 -13.94 1.55 1.07
CA LYS A 118 -14.37 0.14 0.96
C LYS A 118 -15.85 -0.02 0.61
N ARG A 119 -16.60 1.08 0.51
CA ARG A 119 -18.00 1.04 0.08
C ARG A 119 -18.06 0.79 -1.43
N PRO A 120 -19.13 0.18 -1.94
CA PRO A 120 -19.33 0.07 -3.38
C PRO A 120 -19.30 1.44 -4.08
N LEU A 121 -18.81 1.45 -5.32
CA LEU A 121 -18.78 2.63 -6.18
C LEU A 121 -20.19 3.14 -6.45
N THR A 122 -20.38 4.46 -6.35
CA THR A 122 -21.61 5.16 -6.76
C THR A 122 -21.26 6.39 -7.58
N LYS A 123 -22.22 6.91 -8.36
CA LYS A 123 -22.04 8.05 -9.28
C LYS A 123 -21.35 9.26 -8.62
N ASN A 124 -21.68 9.54 -7.36
CA ASN A 124 -21.17 10.71 -6.62
C ASN A 124 -20.22 10.33 -5.48
N SER A 125 -19.62 9.13 -5.52
CA SER A 125 -18.72 8.69 -4.46
C SER A 125 -17.33 9.30 -4.56
N LEU A 126 -16.66 9.46 -3.41
CA LEU A 126 -15.29 9.99 -3.30
C LEU A 126 -14.22 9.13 -3.99
N HIS A 127 -14.57 7.91 -4.40
CA HIS A 127 -13.68 7.03 -5.15
C HIS A 127 -13.19 7.66 -6.47
N TRP A 128 -14.01 8.48 -7.11
CA TRP A 128 -13.65 9.10 -8.40
C TRP A 128 -12.51 10.10 -8.27
N ASP A 129 -12.49 10.87 -7.18
CA ASP A 129 -11.40 11.80 -6.90
C ASP A 129 -10.14 11.04 -6.48
N PHE A 130 -10.31 10.02 -5.62
CA PHE A 130 -9.21 9.10 -5.29
C PHE A 130 -8.60 8.44 -6.53
N PHE A 131 -9.38 8.03 -7.53
CA PHE A 131 -8.86 7.46 -8.77
C PHE A 131 -8.03 8.46 -9.59
N LYS A 132 -8.43 9.74 -9.65
CA LYS A 132 -7.64 10.78 -10.32
C LYS A 132 -6.29 10.95 -9.64
N GLU A 133 -6.29 11.09 -8.32
CA GLU A 133 -5.07 11.20 -7.51
C GLU A 133 -4.19 9.95 -7.64
N ALA A 134 -4.80 8.77 -7.61
CA ALA A 134 -4.09 7.50 -7.76
C ALA A 134 -3.42 7.36 -9.14
N LEU A 135 -4.07 7.78 -10.22
CA LEU A 135 -3.48 7.75 -11.56
C LEU A 135 -2.25 8.65 -11.65
N ILE A 136 -2.33 9.87 -11.11
CA ILE A 136 -1.20 10.81 -11.05
C ILE A 136 -0.05 10.16 -10.27
N PHE A 137 -0.32 9.74 -9.03
CA PHE A 137 0.68 9.13 -8.16
C PHE A 137 1.35 7.89 -8.78
N LEU A 138 0.58 6.99 -9.38
CA LEU A 138 1.11 5.79 -10.04
C LEU A 138 1.94 6.13 -11.28
N SER A 139 1.62 7.22 -11.99
CA SER A 139 2.34 7.64 -13.19
C SER A 139 3.70 8.27 -12.91
N GLU A 140 3.83 8.94 -11.77
CA GLU A 140 5.06 9.59 -11.33
C GLU A 140 5.98 8.66 -10.54
N LEU A 141 5.45 7.49 -10.13
CA LEU A 141 6.18 6.52 -9.35
C LEU A 141 7.36 5.95 -10.15
N LYS A 142 8.53 5.95 -9.51
CA LYS A 142 9.79 5.40 -10.03
C LYS A 142 10.28 4.29 -9.13
N ILE A 143 11.22 3.50 -9.63
CA ILE A 143 11.84 2.41 -8.90
C ILE A 143 13.35 2.44 -9.09
N ASN A 144 14.08 2.33 -7.98
CA ASN A 144 15.53 2.39 -7.98
C ASN A 144 16.09 1.00 -8.27
N ASN A 145 15.91 0.55 -9.51
CA ASN A 145 16.45 -0.70 -10.05
C ASN A 145 17.47 -0.42 -11.18
N LYS A 146 18.32 -1.41 -11.51
CA LYS A 146 19.39 -1.26 -12.52
C LYS A 146 18.89 -0.83 -13.91
N ARG A 147 17.62 -1.08 -14.24
CA ARG A 147 17.01 -0.80 -15.56
C ARG A 147 16.16 0.46 -15.56
N GLY A 148 15.83 1.05 -14.41
CA GLY A 148 14.85 2.14 -14.26
C GLY A 148 13.39 1.77 -14.55
N ASN A 149 13.11 0.60 -15.12
CA ASN A 149 11.77 0.23 -15.56
C ASN A 149 10.83 -0.02 -14.37
N LEU A 150 9.66 0.61 -14.42
CA LEU A 150 8.59 0.42 -13.45
C LEU A 150 8.06 -1.03 -13.49
N PRO A 151 7.71 -1.65 -12.35
CA PRO A 151 7.15 -2.99 -12.36
C PRO A 151 5.81 -3.01 -13.12
N PRO A 152 5.52 -4.05 -13.93
CA PRO A 152 4.26 -4.16 -14.69
C PRO A 152 3.01 -4.08 -13.82
N CYS A 153 3.10 -4.39 -12.52
CA CYS A 153 1.96 -4.28 -11.62
C CYS A 153 1.50 -2.84 -11.37
N ILE A 154 2.36 -1.84 -11.57
CA ILE A 154 1.97 -0.43 -11.44
C ILE A 154 1.13 -0.03 -12.66
N VAL A 155 1.57 -0.41 -13.86
CA VAL A 155 0.78 -0.26 -15.10
C VAL A 155 -0.56 -0.97 -14.97
N GLY A 156 -0.58 -2.21 -14.48
CA GLY A 156 -1.83 -2.95 -14.27
C GLY A 156 -2.77 -2.30 -13.24
N TRP A 157 -2.27 -1.51 -12.28
CA TRP A 157 -3.14 -0.71 -11.41
C TRP A 157 -3.76 0.46 -12.16
N GLN A 158 -2.98 1.15 -13.00
CA GLN A 158 -3.49 2.25 -13.83
C GLN A 158 -4.57 1.76 -14.80
N GLU A 159 -4.29 0.65 -15.51
CA GLU A 159 -5.24 0.00 -16.43
C GLU A 159 -6.53 -0.39 -15.70
N ASN A 160 -6.43 -1.01 -14.52
CA ASN A 160 -7.63 -1.36 -13.73
C ASN A 160 -8.47 -0.13 -13.36
N ILE A 161 -7.85 0.99 -12.98
CA ILE A 161 -8.56 2.23 -12.66
C ILE A 161 -9.30 2.75 -13.90
N ILE A 162 -8.60 2.84 -15.04
CA ILE A 162 -9.16 3.31 -16.31
C ILE A 162 -10.31 2.41 -16.75
N CYS A 163 -10.14 1.09 -16.70
CA CYS A 163 -11.18 0.13 -17.07
C CYS A 163 -12.43 0.27 -16.20
N VAL A 164 -12.29 0.43 -14.88
CA VAL A 164 -13.45 0.66 -13.99
C VAL A 164 -14.15 1.97 -14.32
N GLN A 165 -13.41 3.04 -14.62
CA GLN A 165 -13.99 4.32 -15.02
C GLN A 165 -14.77 4.23 -16.34
N ILE A 166 -14.27 3.46 -17.32
CA ILE A 166 -14.95 3.24 -18.60
C ILE A 166 -16.21 2.39 -18.37
N LEU A 167 -16.07 1.24 -17.70
CA LEU A 167 -17.18 0.34 -17.41
C LEU A 167 -18.32 1.06 -16.68
N PHE A 168 -18.01 1.90 -15.69
CA PHE A 168 -19.04 2.61 -14.94
C PHE A 168 -19.76 3.70 -15.75
N LYS A 169 -19.14 4.23 -16.82
CA LYS A 169 -19.81 5.17 -17.73
C LYS A 169 -20.81 4.47 -18.66
N GLU A 170 -20.62 3.17 -18.90
CA GLU A 170 -21.48 2.34 -19.75
C GLU A 170 -22.69 1.75 -19.00
N LEU A 171 -22.70 1.85 -17.66
CA LEU A 171 -23.77 1.39 -16.77
C LEU A 171 -24.76 2.51 -16.40
#